data_AF-A0A969TZT1-F1
#
_entry.id   AF-A0A969TZT1-F1
#
_cell.length_a   1.000
_cell.length_b   1.000
_cell.length_c   1.000
_cell.angle_alpha   90.00
_cell.angle_beta   90.00
_cell.angle_gamma   90.00
#
_symmetry.space_group_name_H-M   'P 1'
#
loop_
_entity.id
_entity.type
_entity.pdbx_description
1 polymer ?
#
loop_
_entity_poly.entity_id
_entity_poly.type
_entity_poly.pdbx_seq_one_letter_code
_entity_poly.pdbx_strand_id
1 'polypeptide(L)'
;MKTALAAALFSTALLLAAPSALADSVDMSTITCEQLMAGTGEDAGNLLIWVDGWLAGQADETMLDSETLEAQVEGILTVCQESPEMSMINAAKQYLNE
;
A
#
# COMPACT_ATOMS: atom_id res chain seq x y z
N MET A 1 -28.10 2.23 45.54
CA MET A 1 -26.78 1.55 45.50
C MET A 1 -26.75 0.30 44.62
N LYS A 2 -27.83 -0.51 44.52
CA LYS A 2 -27.85 -1.74 43.69
C LYS A 2 -28.02 -1.50 42.18
N THR A 3 -28.62 -0.38 41.78
CA THR A 3 -28.89 -0.02 40.38
C THR A 3 -27.69 0.61 39.65
N ALA A 4 -26.73 1.18 40.39
CA ALA A 4 -25.51 1.77 39.81
C ALA A 4 -24.47 0.70 39.39
N LEU A 5 -24.48 -0.46 40.05
CA LEU A 5 -23.59 -1.59 39.75
C LEU A 5 -23.97 -2.33 38.46
N ALA A 6 -25.26 -2.32 38.09
CA ALA A 6 -25.74 -2.98 36.88
C ALA A 6 -25.39 -2.21 35.59
N ALA A 7 -25.31 -0.87 35.66
CA ALA A 7 -24.98 -0.03 34.51
C ALA A 7 -23.48 -0.07 34.16
N ALA A 8 -22.60 -0.27 35.15
CA ALA A 8 -21.16 -0.34 34.92
C ALA A 8 -20.70 -1.64 34.23
N LEU A 9 -21.50 -2.71 34.30
CA LEU A 9 -21.18 -4.01 33.71
C LEU A 9 -21.56 -4.12 32.22
N PHE A 10 -22.39 -3.21 31.70
CA PHE A 10 -22.79 -3.23 30.29
C PHE A 10 -21.80 -2.47 29.39
N SER A 11 -21.08 -1.49 29.93
CA SER A 11 -20.14 -0.66 29.15
C SER A 11 -18.82 -1.36 28.82
N THR A 12 -18.43 -2.40 29.55
CA THR A 12 -17.18 -3.15 29.32
C THR A 12 -17.30 -4.22 28.22
N ALA A 13 -18.53 -4.63 27.86
CA ALA A 13 -18.75 -5.63 26.83
C ALA A 13 -18.54 -5.09 25.39
N LEU A 14 -18.67 -3.78 25.16
CA LEU A 14 -18.49 -3.19 23.83
C LEU A 14 -17.02 -3.07 23.38
N LEU A 15 -16.05 -3.13 24.30
CA LEU A 15 -14.63 -3.00 23.96
C LEU A 15 -14.01 -4.33 23.48
N LEU A 16 -14.70 -5.47 23.68
CA LEU A 16 -14.20 -6.80 23.33
C LEU A 16 -14.62 -7.27 21.93
N ALA A 17 -15.47 -6.49 21.23
CA ALA A 17 -15.98 -6.82 19.90
C ALA A 17 -15.38 -5.95 18.79
N ALA A 18 -14.36 -5.12 19.09
CA ALA A 18 -13.60 -4.49 18.05
C ALA A 18 -12.87 -5.61 17.27
N PRO A 19 -13.13 -5.79 15.97
CA PRO A 19 -12.27 -6.66 15.17
C PRO A 19 -10.85 -6.15 15.37
N SER A 20 -9.95 -7.04 15.79
CA SER A 20 -8.53 -6.73 15.73
C SER A 20 -8.28 -6.33 14.28
N ALA A 21 -7.91 -5.07 14.05
CA ALA A 21 -7.35 -4.64 12.79
C ALA A 21 -5.99 -5.34 12.64
N LEU A 22 -6.01 -6.65 12.44
CA LEU A 22 -4.90 -7.38 11.86
C LEU A 22 -4.95 -6.96 10.40
N ALA A 23 -4.30 -5.84 10.11
CA ALA A 23 -3.91 -5.57 8.74
C ALA A 23 -2.97 -6.72 8.38
N ASP A 24 -3.47 -7.67 7.59
CA ASP A 24 -2.65 -8.74 7.06
C ASP A 24 -1.45 -8.09 6.34
N SER A 25 -0.25 -8.60 6.60
CA SER A 25 0.95 -8.12 5.92
C SER A 25 0.78 -8.34 4.42
N VAL A 26 0.85 -7.27 3.64
CA VAL A 26 0.80 -7.34 2.18
C VAL A 26 2.19 -7.65 1.65
N ASP A 27 2.34 -8.77 0.95
CA ASP A 27 3.55 -9.05 0.18
C ASP A 27 3.51 -8.24 -1.12
N MET A 28 4.18 -7.10 -1.11
CA MET A 28 4.22 -6.16 -2.23
C MET A 28 4.82 -6.76 -3.51
N SER A 29 5.60 -7.85 -3.40
CA SER A 29 6.14 -8.54 -4.58
C SER A 29 5.09 -9.32 -5.38
N THR A 30 3.91 -9.54 -4.78
CA THR A 30 2.80 -10.28 -5.39
C THR A 30 1.77 -9.38 -6.07
N ILE A 31 1.86 -8.06 -5.86
CA ILE A 31 0.94 -7.10 -6.48
C ILE A 31 1.28 -7.00 -7.98
N THR A 32 0.29 -7.34 -8.80
CA THR A 32 0.39 -7.32 -10.26
C THR A 32 0.11 -5.94 -10.84
N CYS A 33 0.60 -5.70 -12.06
CA CYS A 33 0.28 -4.54 -12.86
C CYS A 33 -1.23 -4.41 -13.12
N GLU A 34 -1.94 -5.51 -13.32
CA GLU A 34 -3.41 -5.52 -13.43
C GLU A 34 -4.06 -4.98 -12.15
N GLN A 35 -3.62 -5.43 -10.97
CA GLN A 35 -4.15 -4.95 -9.70
C GLN A 35 -3.82 -3.47 -9.45
N LEU A 36 -2.62 -3.03 -9.82
CA LEU A 36 -2.24 -1.61 -9.75
C LEU A 36 -3.13 -0.75 -10.64
N MET A 37 -3.39 -1.19 -11.88
CA MET A 37 -4.22 -0.46 -12.85
C MET A 37 -5.72 -0.53 -12.52
N ALA A 38 -6.17 -1.59 -11.85
CA ALA A 38 -7.55 -1.74 -11.39
C ALA A 38 -7.84 -0.99 -10.09
N GLY A 39 -6.80 -0.56 -9.36
CA GLY A 39 -6.92 0.19 -8.11
C GLY A 39 -7.64 1.53 -8.30
N THR A 40 -8.36 1.96 -7.27
CA THR A 40 -8.91 3.32 -7.24
C THR A 40 -7.78 4.33 -6.98
N GLY A 41 -7.96 5.61 -7.31
CA GLY A 41 -6.87 6.60 -7.27
C GLY A 41 -6.09 6.70 -5.95
N GLU A 42 -6.76 6.48 -4.81
CA GLU A 42 -6.10 6.46 -3.49
C GLU A 42 -5.29 5.16 -3.27
N ASP A 43 -5.83 4.01 -3.67
CA ASP A 43 -5.14 2.72 -3.56
C ASP A 43 -3.92 2.65 -4.50
N ALA A 44 -4.09 3.06 -5.75
CA ALA A 44 -3.02 3.09 -6.74
C ALA A 44 -1.91 4.09 -6.34
N GLY A 45 -2.29 5.27 -5.83
CA GLY A 45 -1.33 6.26 -5.33
C GLY A 45 -0.48 5.72 -4.17
N ASN A 46 -1.10 5.02 -3.22
CA ASN A 46 -0.39 4.40 -2.10
C ASN A 46 0.59 3.32 -2.54
N LEU A 47 0.22 2.47 -3.52
CA LEU A 47 1.10 1.45 -4.08
C LEU A 47 2.31 2.08 -4.79
N LEU A 48 2.09 3.14 -5.58
CA LEU A 48 3.14 3.85 -6.30
C LEU A 48 4.12 4.56 -5.37
N ILE A 49 3.62 5.26 -4.34
CA ILE A 49 4.46 5.89 -3.31
C ILE A 49 5.27 4.84 -2.54
N TRP A 50 4.69 3.67 -2.28
CA TRP A 50 5.43 2.58 -1.65
C TRP A 50 6.59 2.09 -2.53
N VAL A 51 6.38 1.96 -3.84
CA VAL A 51 7.46 1.56 -4.78
C VAL A 51 8.56 2.61 -4.84
N ASP A 52 8.20 3.89 -4.93
CA ASP A 52 9.17 4.99 -4.88
C ASP A 52 10.01 4.95 -3.59
N GLY A 53 9.37 4.79 -2.43
CA GLY A 53 10.07 4.66 -1.15
C GLY A 53 10.95 3.39 -1.06
N TRP A 54 10.53 2.28 -1.67
CA TRP A 54 11.33 1.06 -1.76
C TRP A 54 12.59 1.28 -2.60
N LEU A 55 12.49 1.99 -3.72
CA LEU A 55 13.61 2.36 -4.59
C LEU A 55 14.56 3.33 -3.89
N ALA A 56 14.04 4.38 -3.25
CA ALA A 56 14.82 5.31 -2.44
C ALA A 56 15.61 4.58 -1.33
N GLY A 57 14.97 3.60 -0.67
CA GLY A 57 15.62 2.74 0.31
C GLY A 57 16.76 1.87 -0.25
N GLN A 58 16.64 1.40 -1.50
CA GLN A 58 17.74 0.70 -2.18
C GLN A 58 18.89 1.65 -2.56
N ALA A 59 18.57 2.90 -2.89
CA ALA A 59 19.53 3.93 -3.29
C ALA A 59 20.18 4.67 -2.11
N ASP A 60 19.81 4.38 -0.86
CA ASP A 60 20.19 5.13 0.35
C ASP A 60 19.82 6.63 0.26
N GLU A 61 18.67 6.90 -0.36
CA GLU A 61 18.10 8.23 -0.53
C GLU A 61 16.96 8.48 0.47
N THR A 62 16.82 9.74 0.88
CA THR A 62 15.79 10.16 1.86
C THR A 62 14.87 11.25 1.31
N MET A 63 14.96 11.52 0.00
CA MET A 63 14.27 12.62 -0.65
C MET A 63 13.08 12.08 -1.43
N LEU A 64 11.90 12.67 -1.18
CA LEU A 64 10.76 12.52 -2.06
C LEU A 64 10.79 13.69 -3.05
N ASP A 65 11.27 13.41 -4.26
CA ASP A 65 11.30 14.39 -5.35
C ASP A 65 10.08 14.19 -6.26
N SER A 66 9.20 15.20 -6.30
CA SER A 66 7.92 15.06 -7.01
C SER A 66 8.08 14.85 -8.52
N GLU A 67 9.11 15.46 -9.14
CA GLU A 67 9.36 15.32 -10.58
C GLU A 67 9.84 13.91 -10.91
N THR A 68 10.74 13.38 -10.07
CA THR A 68 11.24 12.01 -10.18
C THR A 68 10.13 11.00 -9.94
N LEU A 69 9.29 11.21 -8.92
CA LEU A 69 8.13 10.36 -8.65
C LEU A 69 7.18 10.33 -9.86
N GLU A 70 6.84 11.48 -10.43
CA GLU A 70 5.95 11.56 -11.60
C GLU A 70 6.52 10.78 -12.79
N ALA A 71 7.81 10.96 -13.10
CA ALA A 71 8.48 10.23 -14.18
C ALA A 71 8.54 8.71 -13.93
N GLN A 72 8.83 8.28 -12.71
CA GLN A 72 8.84 6.86 -12.35
C GLN A 72 7.44 6.25 -12.48
N VAL A 73 6.40 6.92 -11.99
CA VAL A 73 5.01 6.49 -12.09
C VAL A 73 4.61 6.28 -13.54
N GLU A 74 4.85 7.27 -14.42
CA GLU A 74 4.53 7.17 -15.84
C GLU A 74 5.27 6.00 -16.52
N GLY A 75 6.56 5.83 -16.19
CA GLY A 75 7.38 4.74 -16.72
C GLY A 75 6.90 3.36 -16.30
N ILE A 76 6.64 3.17 -15.00
CA ILE A 76 6.11 1.93 -14.43
C ILE A 76 4.75 1.60 -15.04
N LEU A 77 3.85 2.57 -15.13
CA LEU A 77 2.52 2.37 -15.72
C LEU A 77 2.60 2.02 -17.21
N THR A 78 3.59 2.55 -17.93
CA THR A 78 3.84 2.16 -19.33
C THR A 78 4.22 0.69 -19.44
N VAL A 79 5.17 0.21 -18.63
CA VAL A 79 5.55 -1.21 -18.60
C VAL A 79 4.35 -2.09 -18.17
N CYS A 80 3.58 -1.63 -17.18
CA CYS A 80 2.43 -2.35 -16.68
C CYS A 80 1.30 -2.53 -17.72
N GLN A 81 1.09 -1.55 -18.59
CA GLN A 81 0.12 -1.68 -19.69
C GLN A 81 0.49 -2.78 -20.67
N GLU A 82 1.79 -3.02 -20.90
CA GLU A 82 2.28 -4.06 -21.80
C GLU A 82 2.29 -5.45 -21.16
N SER A 83 2.33 -5.52 -19.82
CA SER A 83 2.52 -6.77 -19.06
C SER A 83 1.63 -6.85 -17.80
N PRO A 84 0.30 -7.06 -17.94
CA PRO A 84 -0.64 -7.00 -16.81
C PRO A 84 -0.38 -8.02 -15.70
N GLU A 85 0.14 -9.21 -16.03
CA GLU A 85 0.45 -10.26 -15.04
C GLU A 85 1.80 -10.03 -14.32
N MET A 86 2.61 -9.08 -14.77
CA MET A 86 3.90 -8.78 -14.14
C MET A 86 3.68 -8.15 -12.77
N SER A 87 4.55 -8.46 -11.80
CA SER A 87 4.52 -7.72 -10.53
C SER A 87 4.97 -6.27 -10.73
N MET A 88 4.33 -5.35 -10.01
CA MET A 88 4.66 -3.93 -10.01
C MET A 88 6.14 -3.67 -9.70
N ILE A 89 6.74 -4.45 -8.79
CA ILE A 89 8.18 -4.35 -8.48
C ILE A 89 9.05 -4.71 -9.69
N ASN A 90 8.68 -5.76 -10.44
CA ASN A 90 9.44 -6.13 -11.64
C ASN A 90 9.24 -5.11 -12.77
N ALA A 91 8.06 -4.50 -12.88
CA ALA A 91 7.82 -3.41 -13.81
C ALA A 91 8.70 -2.18 -13.48
N ALA A 92 8.85 -1.85 -12.19
CA ALA A 92 9.76 -0.79 -11.74
C ALA A 92 11.22 -1.09 -12.05
N LYS A 93 11.69 -2.30 -11.74
CA LYS A 93 13.05 -2.73 -12.11
C LYS A 93 13.30 -2.67 -13.62
N GLN A 94 12.35 -3.17 -14.40
CA GLN A 94 12.45 -3.15 -15.86
C GLN A 94 12.53 -1.72 -16.41
N TYR A 95 11.72 -0.79 -15.89
CA TYR A 95 11.78 0.62 -16.26
C TYR A 95 13.16 1.24 -15.92
N LEU A 96 13.69 0.93 -14.73
CA LEU A 96 14.97 1.45 -14.25
C LEU A 96 16.19 0.74 -14.85
N ASN A 97 15.98 -0.35 -15.60
CA ASN A 97 17.01 -1.25 -16.13
C ASN A 97 17.84 -1.94 -15.04
N GLU A 98 17.18 -2.35 -13.96
CA GLU A 98 17.74 -3.13 -12.85
C GLU A 98 17.44 -4.63 -12.93
#